data_AF-A0A5T1TEZ0-F1
#
_entry.id   AF-A0A5T1TEZ0-F1
#
_cell.length_a   1.000
_cell.length_b   1.000
_cell.length_c   1.000
_cell.angle_alpha   90.00
_cell.angle_beta   90.00
_cell.angle_gamma   90.00
#
_symmetry.space_group_name_H-M   'P 1'
#
loop_
_entity.id
_entity.type
_entity.pdbx_description
1 polymer ?
#
loop_
_entity_poly.entity_id
_entity_poly.type
_entity_poly.pdbx_seq_one_letter_code
_entity_poly.pdbx_strand_id
1 'polypeptide(L)' 'MNNVLLHRITEKGNIRYYSIEIIATLFEEYMVERVYGNVRFKSCTGRKNNVFPSFNEAQIFLERLKKQKMKKGYA' A
#
# COMPACT_ATOMS: atom_id res chain seq x y z
N MET A 1 -10.29 7.20 5.26
CA MET A 1 -8.98 7.50 4.65
C MET A 1 -8.70 6.35 3.69
N ASN A 2 -8.81 6.59 2.39
CA ASN A 2 -8.84 5.51 1.39
C ASN A 2 -7.45 5.19 0.84
N ASN A 3 -6.44 5.98 1.24
CA ASN A 3 -5.07 5.86 0.85
C ASN A 3 -4.13 6.00 2.07
N VAL A 4 -3.01 5.29 2.02
CA VAL A 4 -1.95 5.34 3.03
C VAL A 4 -0.62 5.31 2.32
N LEU A 5 0.25 6.28 2.62
CA LEU A 5 1.63 6.33 2.13
C LEU A 5 2.56 6.18 3.33
N LEU A 6 3.41 5.16 3.31
CA LEU A 6 4.41 4.91 4.35
C LEU A 6 5.81 4.98 3.77
N HIS A 7 6.76 5.45 4.57
CA HIS A 7 8.18 5.51 4.22
C HIS A 7 9.04 4.71 5.17
N ARG A 8 10.14 4.16 4.67
CA ARG A 8 11.19 3.54 5.48
C ARG A 8 12.57 3.96 4.98
N ILE A 9 13.40 4.43 5.90
CA ILE A 9 14.83 4.64 5.65
C ILE A 9 15.55 3.31 5.86
N THR A 10 16.32 2.89 4.88
CA THR A 10 17.18 1.69 4.98
C THR A 10 18.53 2.04 5.60
N GLU A 11 19.25 1.05 6.12
CA GLU A 11 20.60 1.23 6.69
C GLU A 11 21.58 1.92 5.73
N LYS A 12 21.41 1.73 4.42
CA LYS A 12 22.20 2.38 3.36
C LYS A 12 21.75 3.82 3.05
N GLY A 13 20.86 4.41 3.85
CA GLY A 13 20.32 5.77 3.66
C GLY A 13 19.27 5.92 2.54
N ASN A 14 18.90 4.84 1.85
CA ASN A 14 17.85 4.90 0.83
C ASN A 14 16.45 4.97 1.45
N ILE A 15 15.55 5.74 0.86
CA ILE A 15 14.15 5.85 1.28
C ILE A 15 13.30 4.94 0.39
N ARG A 16 12.60 3.99 1.00
CA ARG A 16 11.58 3.17 0.34
C ARG A 16 10.20 3.70 0.67
N TYR A 17 9.33 3.76 -0.33
CA TYR A 17 7.92 4.06 -0.14
C TYR A 17 7.07 2.80 -0.27
N TYR A 18 5.92 2.82 0.40
CA TYR A 18 4.86 1.81 0.29
C TYR A 18 3.51 2.54 0.29
N SER A 19 2.89 2.67 -0.87
CA SER A 19 1.58 3.26 -1.07
C SER A 19 0.52 2.15 -1.10
N ILE A 20 -0.60 2.37 -0.41
CA ILE A 20 -1.77 1.49 -0.38
C ILE A 20 -2.98 2.36 -0.68
N GLU A 21 -3.82 1.97 -1.63
CA GLU A 21 -5.01 2.71 -2.02
C GLU A 21 -6.20 1.76 -2.24
N ILE A 22 -7.38 2.14 -1.76
CA ILE A 22 -8.65 1.45 -2.04
C ILE A 22 -9.33 2.18 -3.20
N ILE A 23 -9.62 1.45 -4.27
CA ILE A 23 -10.21 1.94 -5.50
C ILE A 23 -11.51 1.17 -5.75
N ALA A 24 -12.64 1.86 -5.90
CA ALA A 24 -13.89 1.22 -6.32
C ALA A 24 -13.79 0.81 -7.80
N THR A 25 -14.23 -0.41 -8.14
CA THR A 25 -14.25 -0.90 -9.53
C THR A 25 -15.60 -0.59 -10.18
N LEU A 26 -15.70 -0.77 -11.49
CA LEU A 26 -16.96 -0.64 -12.23
C LEU A 26 -17.96 -1.78 -11.95
N PHE A 27 -17.56 -2.80 -11.19
CA PHE A 27 -18.33 -4.01 -10.91
C PHE A 27 -18.82 -4.08 -9.46
N GLU A 28 -18.96 -2.93 -8.80
CA GLU A 28 -19.38 -2.80 -7.39
C GLU A 28 -18.42 -3.48 -6.39
N GLU A 29 -17.18 -3.77 -6.81
CA GLU A 29 -16.11 -4.30 -5.97
C GLU A 29 -15.13 -3.21 -5.54
N TYR A 30 -14.22 -3.56 -4.64
CA TYR A 30 -13.18 -2.69 -4.12
C TYR A 30 -11.81 -3.34 -4.29
N MET A 31 -10.90 -2.64 -4.98
CA MET A 31 -9.52 -3.07 -5.18
C MET A 31 -8.59 -2.35 -4.21
N VAL A 32 -7.78 -3.10 -3.47
CA VAL A 32 -6.64 -2.57 -2.73
C VAL A 32 -5.40 -2.67 -3.61
N GLU A 33 -4.98 -1.54 -4.20
CA GLU A 33 -3.72 -1.41 -4.94
C GLU A 33 -2.57 -1.11 -3.96
N ARG A 34 -1.42 -1.77 -4.17
CA ARG A 34 -0.19 -1.54 -3.42
C ARG A 34 0.94 -1.26 -4.39
N VAL A 35 1.56 -0.09 -4.27
CA VAL A 35 2.72 0.30 -5.08
C VAL A 35 3.90 0.59 -4.16
N TYR A 36 5.06 0.05 -4.48
CA TYR A 36 6.25 0.23 -3.65
C TYR A 36 7.52 0.32 -4.46
N GLY A 37 8.50 1.04 -3.91
CA GLY A 37 9.78 1.25 -4.56
C GLY A 37 10.73 2.10 -3.75
N ASN A 38 11.82 2.51 -4.39
CA ASN A 38 12.72 3.53 -3.86
C ASN A 38 12.26 4.90 -4.36
N VAL A 39 12.18 5.89 -3.47
CA VAL A 39 11.72 7.26 -3.79
C VAL A 39 12.58 7.93 -4.85
N ARG A 40 13.86 7.56 -4.95
CA ARG A 40 14.80 8.13 -5.93
C ARG A 40 14.55 7.68 -7.38
N PHE A 41 13.82 6.59 -7.59
CA PHE A 41 13.61 6.03 -8.93
C PHE A 41 12.24 6.41 -9.47
N LYS A 42 12.18 6.74 -10.77
CA LYS A 42 10.92 7.05 -11.45
C LYS A 42 10.00 5.83 -11.54
N SER A 43 10.57 4.63 -11.73
CA SER A 43 9.81 3.39 -11.78
C SER A 43 9.62 2.78 -10.39
N CYS A 44 8.44 2.22 -10.15
CA CYS A 44 8.19 1.42 -8.96
C CYS A 44 8.93 0.07 -9.03
N THR A 45 9.22 -0.51 -7.87
CA THR A 45 9.76 -1.88 -7.79
C THR A 45 8.66 -2.92 -7.95
N GLY A 46 7.45 -2.63 -7.51
CA GLY A 46 6.34 -3.53 -7.73
C GLY A 46 4.98 -2.91 -7.45
N ARG A 47 3.98 -3.46 -8.14
CA ARG A 47 2.55 -3.19 -7.96
C ARG A 47 1.84 -4.51 -7.66
N LYS A 48 0.92 -4.53 -6.70
CA LYS A 48 0.10 -5.71 -6.39
C LYS A 48 -1.31 -5.32 -5.99
N ASN A 49 -2.30 -6.02 -6.54
CA ASN A 49 -3.70 -5.71 -6.35
C ASN A 49 -4.43 -6.87 -5.66
N ASN A 50 -5.43 -6.55 -4.85
CA ASN A 50 -6.36 -7.50 -4.24
C ASN A 50 -7.77 -6.94 -4.37
N VAL A 51 -8.71 -7.75 -4.86
CA VAL A 51 -10.12 -7.35 -5.05
C VAL A 51 -10.95 -7.93 -3.91
N PHE A 52 -11.91 -7.15 -3.43
CA PHE A 52 -12.82 -7.46 -2.34
C PHE A 52 -14.25 -7.10 -2.74
N PRO A 53 -15.25 -7.89 -2.35
CA PRO A 53 -16.65 -7.62 -2.66
C PRO A 53 -17.23 -6.43 -1.87
N SER A 54 -16.57 -5.99 -0.79
CA SER A 54 -17.06 -4.90 0.06
C SER A 54 -15.96 -3.93 0.47
N PHE A 55 -16.33 -2.65 0.64
CA PHE A 55 -15.41 -1.61 1.13
C PHE A 55 -14.86 -1.96 2.51
N ASN A 56 -15.69 -2.55 3.37
CA ASN A 56 -15.32 -2.92 4.73
C ASN A 56 -14.20 -3.99 4.73
N GLU A 57 -14.30 -5.01 3.88
CA GLU A 57 -13.26 -6.02 3.74
C GLU A 57 -11.94 -5.42 3.21
N ALA A 58 -12.03 -4.55 2.20
CA ALA A 58 -10.87 -3.83 1.68
C ALA A 58 -10.20 -2.97 2.77
N GLN A 59 -10.99 -2.31 3.62
CA GLN A 59 -10.50 -1.49 4.73
C GLN A 59 -9.83 -2.34 5.82
N ILE A 60 -10.43 -3.46 6.21
CA ILE A 60 -9.83 -4.41 7.16
C ILE A 60 -8.48 -4.92 6.63
N PHE A 61 -8.41 -5.23 5.34
CA PHE A 61 -7.17 -5.66 4.70
C PHE A 61 -6.10 -4.57 4.67
N LEU A 62 -6.48 -3.33 4.34
CA LEU A 62 -5.59 -2.17 4.37
C LEU A 62 -5.00 -1.96 5.77
N GLU A 63 -5.83 -1.96 6.81
CA GLU A 63 -5.37 -1.77 8.19
C GLU A 63 -4.43 -2.89 8.65
N ARG A 64 -4.72 -4.14 8.27
CA ARG A 64 -3.82 -5.27 8.51
C ARG A 64 -2.46 -5.06 7.83
N LEU A 65 -2.44 -4.62 6.56
CA LEU A 65 -1.21 -4.35 5.83
C LEU A 65 -0.41 -3.21 6.44
N LYS A 66 -1.08 -2.10 6.80
CA LYS A 66 -0.47 -0.96 7.47
C LYS A 66 0.24 -1.40 8.75
N LYS A 67 -0.46 -2.13 9.64
CA LYS A 67 0.14 -2.69 10.86
C LYS A 67 1.33 -3.60 10.58
N GLN A 68 1.25 -4.47 9.56
CA GLN A 68 2.37 -5.33 9.16
C GLN A 68 3.58 -4.54 8.64
N LYS A 69 3.36 -3.42 7.94
CA LYS A 69 4.44 -2.56 7.42
C LYS A 69 5.06 -1.71 8.51
N MET A 70 4.26 -1.21 9.45
CA MET A 70 4.76 -0.53 10.65
C MET A 70 5.71 -1.42 11.45
N LYS A 71 5.37 -2.70 11.63
CA LYS A 71 6.28 -3.69 12.25
C LYS A 71 7.61 -3.89 11.49
N LYS A 72 7.68 -3.49 10.21
CA LYS A 72 8.89 -3.56 9.37
C LYS A 72 9.65 -2.23 9.30
N GLY A 73 9.30 -1.27 10.16
CA GLY A 73 9.92 0.06 10.26
C GLY A 73 9.41 1.08 9.25
N TYR A 74 8.26 0.82 8.61
CA TYR A 74 7.62 1.84 7.78
C TYR A 74 6.76 2.76 8.67
N ALA A 75 6.84 4.08 8.48
CA ALA A 75 6.03 5.06 9.20
C ALA A 75 5.34 6.01 8.23
#